data_AF-A0A8T6HVV4-F1
#
_entry.id   AF-A0A8T6HVV4-F1
#
_cell.length_a   1.000
_cell.length_b   1.000
_cell.length_c   1.000
_cell.angle_alpha   90.00
_cell.angle_beta   90.00
_cell.angle_gamma   90.00
#
_symmetry.space_group_name_H-M   'P 1'
#
loop_
_entity.id
_entity.type
_entity.pdbx_description
1 polymer ?
#
loop_
_entity_poly.entity_id
_entity_poly.type
_entity_poly.pdbx_seq_one_letter_code
_entity_poly.pdbx_strand_id
1 'polypeptide(L)' 'INAPEVRGNRFEMVADDLLSVCIQHEVDHLDGKVFVDYLSRMKRERIRSKLRKEHSVAETRVA' A
#
# COMPACT_ATOMS: atom_id res chain seq x y z
N ILE A 1 -3.20 -11.41 -4.66
CA ILE A 1 -2.61 -11.60 -3.33
C ILE A 1 -2.94 -13.03 -2.95
N ASN A 2 -1.96 -13.88 -2.65
CA ASN A 2 -2.18 -15.22 -2.13
C ASN A 2 -1.78 -15.26 -0.66
N ALA A 3 -2.76 -15.07 0.22
CA ALA A 3 -2.67 -15.55 1.60
C ALA A 3 -2.97 -17.06 1.59
N PRO A 4 -2.28 -17.88 2.41
CA PRO A 4 -2.47 -19.33 2.42
C PRO A 4 -3.78 -19.67 3.11
N GLU A 5 -4.84 -19.80 2.33
CA GLU A 5 -6.10 -20.37 2.79
C GLU A 5 -6.08 -21.89 2.62
N VAL A 6 -6.70 -22.55 3.59
CA VAL A 6 -6.67 -24.00 3.79
C VAL A 6 -7.18 -24.72 2.54
N ARG A 7 -6.28 -25.48 1.90
CA ARG A 7 -6.53 -26.50 0.88
C ARG A 7 -7.13 -26.01 -0.44
N GLY A 8 -6.26 -25.71 -1.40
CA GLY A 8 -6.20 -26.35 -2.73
C GLY A 8 -7.41 -26.30 -3.68
N ASN A 9 -8.53 -25.73 -3.29
CA ASN A 9 -9.70 -25.56 -4.14
C ASN A 9 -9.60 -24.19 -4.81
N ARG A 10 -9.50 -24.18 -6.14
CA ARG A 10 -9.55 -22.94 -6.92
C ARG A 10 -10.88 -22.25 -6.65
N PHE A 11 -10.80 -21.00 -6.21
CA PHE A 11 -11.94 -20.13 -5.99
C PHE A 11 -11.85 -18.98 -6.99
N GLU A 12 -12.95 -18.72 -7.68
CA GLU A 12 -13.09 -17.61 -8.63
C GLU A 12 -14.23 -16.72 -8.17
N MET A 13 -14.00 -15.41 -8.18
CA MET A 13 -15.02 -14.41 -7.90
C MET A 13 -14.84 -13.19 -8.79
N VAL A 14 -15.95 -12.56 -9.16
CA VAL A 14 -15.93 -11.22 -9.76
C VAL A 14 -15.96 -10.21 -8.62
N ALA A 15 -15.02 -9.28 -8.64
CA ALA A 15 -14.93 -8.20 -7.68
C ALA A 15 -14.98 -6.86 -8.42
N ASP A 16 -15.93 -6.03 -8.04
CA ASP A 16 -16.15 -4.71 -8.63
C ASP A 16 -15.97 -3.61 -7.57
N ASP A 17 -15.91 -2.36 -8.04
CA ASP A 17 -15.82 -1.16 -7.21
C ASP A 17 -14.73 -1.25 -6.13
N LEU A 18 -15.10 -0.95 -4.88
CA LEU A 18 -14.18 -0.91 -3.76
C LEU A 18 -13.54 -2.27 -3.46
N LEU A 19 -14.28 -3.37 -3.67
CA LEU A 19 -13.75 -4.72 -3.43
C LEU A 19 -12.62 -5.03 -4.41
N SER A 20 -12.78 -4.64 -5.67
CA SER A 20 -11.72 -4.78 -6.68
C SER A 20 -10.45 -4.01 -6.28
N VAL A 21 -10.60 -2.81 -5.71
CA VAL A 21 -9.49 -1.96 -5.27
C VAL A 21 -8.81 -2.54 -4.05
N CYS A 22 -9.57 -3.01 -3.06
CA CYS A 22 -9.02 -3.66 -1.88
C CYS A 22 -8.23 -4.93 -2.25
N ILE A 23 -8.80 -5.79 -3.09
CA ILE A 23 -8.11 -7.01 -3.53
C ILE A 23 -6.81 -6.67 -4.27
N GLN A 24 -6.82 -5.66 -5.16
CA GLN A 24 -5.62 -5.22 -5.87
C GLN A 24 -4.56 -4.58 -4.96
N HIS A 25 -4.99 -3.75 -4.00
CA HIS A 25 -4.11 -3.14 -2.99
C HIS A 25 -3.38 -4.21 -2.20
N GLU A 26 -4.13 -5.20 -1.77
CA GLU A 26 -3.59 -6.39 -1.17
C GLU A 26 -2.63 -7.04 -2.18
N VAL A 27 -3.04 -7.42 -3.40
CA VAL A 27 -2.17 -8.07 -4.43
C VAL A 27 -0.79 -7.43 -4.51
N ASP A 28 -0.76 -6.10 -4.65
CA ASP A 28 0.46 -5.31 -4.75
C ASP A 28 1.37 -5.46 -3.52
N HIS A 29 0.81 -5.55 -2.31
CA HIS A 29 1.60 -5.74 -1.09
C HIS A 29 2.36 -7.07 -1.04
N LEU A 30 1.82 -8.16 -1.59
CA LEU A 30 2.61 -9.40 -1.71
C LEU A 30 3.72 -9.31 -2.75
N ASP A 31 3.53 -8.50 -3.79
CA ASP A 31 4.56 -8.23 -4.79
C ASP A 31 5.59 -7.19 -4.31
N GLY A 32 5.46 -6.70 -3.07
CA GLY A 32 6.32 -5.67 -2.49
C GLY A 32 6.10 -4.28 -3.09
N LYS A 33 5.01 -4.07 -3.82
CA LYS A 33 4.62 -2.78 -4.39
C LYS A 33 3.69 -2.06 -3.43
N VAL A 34 3.87 -0.76 -3.33
CA VAL A 34 3.00 0.11 -2.54
C VAL A 34 2.43 1.21 -3.40
N PHE A 35 1.29 1.78 -2.99
CA PHE A 35 0.58 2.80 -3.77
C PHE A 35 1.47 3.96 -4.23
N VAL A 36 2.47 4.33 -3.43
CA VAL A 36 3.41 5.42 -3.77
C VAL A 36 4.30 5.10 -4.97
N ASP A 37 4.46 3.83 -5.36
CA ASP A 37 5.22 3.41 -6.53
C ASP A 37 4.49 3.68 -7.84
N TYR A 38 3.18 3.90 -7.80
CA TYR A 38 2.38 4.33 -8.95
C TYR A 38 2.33 5.85 -9.12
N LEU A 39 2.82 6.61 -8.14
CA LEU A 39 2.83 8.06 -8.22
C LEU A 39 3.97 8.57 -9.11
N SER A 40 3.78 9.73 -9.74
CA SER A 40 4.84 10.43 -10.47
C SER A 40 5.97 10.88 -9.54
N ARG A 41 7.19 11.07 -10.08
CA ARG A 41 8.37 11.48 -9.30
C ARG A 41 8.10 12.71 -8.43
N MET A 42 7.45 13.74 -8.98
CA MET A 42 7.10 14.97 -8.25
C MET A 42 6.15 14.71 -7.06
N LYS A 43 5.18 13.80 -7.20
CA LYS A 43 4.26 13.44 -6.10
C LYS A 43 5.00 12.65 -5.01
N ARG A 44 5.90 11.73 -5.39
CA ARG A 44 6.74 11.00 -4.41
C ARG A 44 7.65 11.94 -3.62
N GLU A 45 8.27 12.92 -4.28
CA GLU A 45 9.12 13.92 -3.62
C GLU A 45 8.36 14.75 -2.58
N ARG A 46 7.15 15.21 -2.92
CA ARG A 46 6.28 15.92 -1.98
C ARG A 46 5.96 15.08 -0.75
N ILE A 47 5.59 13.82 -0.93
CA ILE A 47 5.29 12.89 0.18
C ILE A 47 6.53 12.68 1.05
N ARG A 48 7.70 12.43 0.45
CA ARG A 48 8.97 12.28 1.19
C ARG A 48 9.31 13.53 2.00
N SER A 49 9.14 14.73 1.43
CA SER A 49 9.41 15.99 2.12
C SER A 49 8.48 16.17 3.32
N LYS A 50 7.19 15.85 3.16
CA LYS A 50 6.20 15.91 4.24
C LYS A 50 6.53 14.91 5.37
N LEU A 51 6.83 13.65 5.02
CA LEU A 51 7.19 12.61 6.00
C LEU A 51 8.46 12.99 6.78
N ARG A 52 9.50 13.52 6.12
CA ARG A 52 10.71 13.99 6.81
C ARG A 52 10.42 15.08 7.83
N LYS A 53 9.53 16.02 7.50
CA LYS A 53 9.11 17.10 8.40
C LYS A 53 8.31 16.55 9.59
N GLU A 54 7.40 15.60 9.36
CA GLU A 54 6.62 14.97 10.43
C GLU A 54 7.50 14.17 11.39
N HIS A 55 8.47 13.43 10.87
CA HIS A 55 9.45 12.70 11.70
C HIS A 55 10.34 13.63 12.54
N SER A 56 10.83 14.75 11.97
CA SER A 56 11.67 15.69 12.74
C SER A 56 10.87 16.42 13.83
N VAL A 57 9.59 16.69 13.59
CA VAL A 57 8.68 17.31 14.58
C VAL A 57 8.31 16.31 15.68
N ALA A 58 8.20 15.01 15.37
CA ALA A 58 7.96 13.98 16.36
C ALA A 58 9.15 13.81 17.33
N GLU A 59 10.38 13.82 16.84
CA GLU A 59 11.59 13.74 17.69
C GLU A 59 11.75 14.96 18.61
N THR A 60 11.35 16.15 18.17
CA THR A 60 11.43 17.38 18.97
C THR A 60 10.38 17.44 20.09
N ARG A 61 9.31 16.64 20.03
CA ARG A 61 8.22 16.64 21.03
C ARG A 61 8.41 15.61 22.15
N VAL A 62 9.41 14.74 22.04
CA VAL A 62 9.74 13.70 23.03
C VAL A 62 11.00 14.08 23.84
N ALA A 63 11.67 15.17 23.50
CA ALA A 63 12.82 15.72 24.22
C ALA A 63 12.44 16.84 25.18
#